data_AF-A0A938Q054-F1
#
_entry.id   AF-A0A938Q054-F1
#
_cell.length_a   1.000
_cell.length_b   1.000
_cell.length_c   1.000
_cell.angle_alpha   90.00
_cell.angle_beta   90.00
_cell.angle_gamma   90.00
#
_symmetry.space_group_name_H-M   'P 1'
#
loop_
_entity.id
_entity.type
_entity.pdbx_description
1 polymer ?
#
loop_
_entity_poly.entity_id
_entity_poly.type
_entity_poly.pdbx_seq_one_letter_code
_entity_poly.pdbx_strand_id
1 'polypeptide(L)' 'MQRHVKAEREIWQRRFWEHAIRDQSDFDRHLDYIHYNPVKHGLVEKASDWPHSSFHRFIRSGYYPANWAAQLELNGLDWD' A
#
# COMPACT_ATOMS: atom_id res chain seq x y z
N MET A 1 1.34 -36.88 21.09
CA MET A 1 1.89 -35.51 21.00
C MET A 1 0.73 -34.52 20.97
N GLN A 2 0.38 -33.94 22.13
CA GLN A 2 -0.71 -32.97 22.25
C GLN A 2 -0.38 -31.69 21.47
N ARG A 3 -1.25 -31.30 20.54
CA ARG A 3 -1.23 -29.95 19.97
C ARG A 3 -1.78 -29.01 21.03
N HIS A 4 -0.91 -28.28 21.70
CA HIS A 4 -1.31 -27.08 22.44
C HIS A 4 -1.84 -26.09 21.40
N VAL A 5 -3.17 -26.02 21.25
CA VAL A 5 -3.82 -24.92 20.54
C VAL A 5 -3.61 -23.70 21.44
N LYS A 6 -2.57 -22.91 21.14
CA LYS A 6 -2.46 -21.58 21.71
C LYS A 6 -3.76 -20.86 21.41
N ALA A 7 -4.37 -20.26 22.43
CA ALA A 7 -5.51 -19.37 22.31
C ALA A 7 -5.08 -18.04 21.62
N GLU A 8 -4.56 -18.14 20.40
CA GLU A 8 -4.34 -17.00 19.52
C GLU A 8 -5.71 -16.65 18.95
N ARG A 9 -6.26 -15.49 19.34
CA ARG A 9 -7.50 -14.97 18.74
C ARG A 9 -7.28 -14.85 17.22
N GLU A 10 -8.16 -15.44 16.42
CA GLU A 10 -8.05 -15.65 14.95
C GLU A 10 -8.17 -14.36 14.10
N ILE A 11 -7.75 -13.20 14.63
CA ILE A 11 -7.80 -11.92 13.90
C ILE A 11 -6.65 -11.81 12.90
N TRP A 12 -5.49 -12.40 13.23
CA TRP A 12 -4.27 -12.29 12.43
C TRP A 12 -4.04 -13.54 11.58
N GLN A 13 -3.78 -13.33 10.29
CA GLN A 13 -3.26 -14.38 9.42
C GLN A 13 -1.89 -14.87 9.94
N ARG A 14 -1.64 -16.18 9.88
CA ARG A 14 -0.35 -16.75 10.28
C ARG A 14 0.70 -16.47 9.20
N ARG A 15 1.88 -16.02 9.63
CA ARG A 15 3.00 -15.55 8.76
C ARG A 15 2.63 -14.27 7.99
N PHE A 16 3.60 -13.71 7.29
CA PHE A 16 3.47 -12.51 6.47
C PHE A 16 4.30 -12.66 5.19
N TRP A 17 4.02 -11.82 4.21
CA TRP A 17 4.86 -11.71 3.01
C TRP A 17 6.06 -10.83 3.32
N GLU A 18 7.27 -11.32 3.05
CA GLU A 18 8.49 -10.53 3.13
C GLU A 18 9.09 -10.31 1.74
N HIS A 19 9.55 -9.08 1.50
CA HIS A 19 10.35 -8.73 0.33
C HIS A 19 11.48 -7.80 0.78
N ALA A 20 12.72 -8.18 0.47
CA ALA A 20 13.88 -7.38 0.81
C ALA A 20 14.19 -6.41 -0.34
N ILE A 21 13.98 -5.11 -0.08
CA ILE A 21 14.25 -4.03 -1.03
C ILE A 21 15.75 -4.00 -1.36
N ARG A 22 16.09 -4.02 -2.66
CA ARG A 22 17.47 -4.16 -3.12
C ARG A 22 18.11 -2.87 -3.62
N ASP A 23 17.30 -1.94 -4.09
CA ASP A 23 17.76 -0.68 -4.67
C ASP A 23 16.66 0.39 -4.59
N GLN A 24 17.01 1.59 -5.07
CA GLN A 24 16.11 2.74 -5.04
C GLN A 24 14.87 2.54 -5.94
N SER A 25 15.02 1.90 -7.10
CA SER A 25 13.88 1.69 -8.00
C SER A 25 12.87 0.72 -7.40
N ASP A 26 13.37 -0.32 -6.73
CA ASP A 26 12.53 -1.28 -6.02
C ASP A 26 11.81 -0.62 -4.83
N PHE A 27 12.51 0.27 -4.12
CA PHE A 27 11.92 1.08 -3.06
C PHE A 27 10.77 1.97 -3.58
N ASP A 28 11.02 2.73 -4.65
CA ASP A 28 10.03 3.64 -5.24
C ASP A 28 8.78 2.87 -5.70
N ARG A 29 8.97 1.72 -6.38
CA ARG A 29 7.85 0.85 -6.80
C ARG A 29 7.02 0.33 -5.63
N HIS A 30 7.67 -0.06 -4.53
CA HIS A 30 6.95 -0.54 -3.35
C HIS A 30 6.20 0.59 -2.63
N LEU A 31 6.76 1.80 -2.60
CA LEU A 31 6.02 2.97 -2.09
C LEU A 31 4.80 3.29 -2.95
N ASP A 32 4.96 3.32 -4.27
CA ASP A 32 3.87 3.55 -5.22
C ASP A 32 2.76 2.52 -5.00
N TYR A 33 3.12 1.23 -4.91
CA TYR A 33 2.15 0.17 -4.63
C TYR A 33 1.40 0.40 -3.30
N ILE A 34 2.12 0.69 -2.22
CA ILE A 34 1.52 0.88 -0.88
C ILE A 34 0.57 2.08 -0.86
N HIS A 35 0.97 3.20 -1.45
CA HIS A 35 0.15 4.41 -1.47
C HIS A 35 -0.99 4.36 -2.49
N TYR A 36 -0.85 3.56 -3.54
CA TYR A 36 -1.91 3.31 -4.52
C TYR A 36 -2.96 2.28 -4.05
N ASN A 37 -2.62 1.37 -3.14
CA ASN A 37 -3.51 0.27 -2.73
C ASN A 37 -4.95 0.67 -2.35
N PRO A 38 -5.22 1.79 -1.65
CA PRO A 38 -6.59 2.21 -1.37
C PRO A 38 -7.41 2.48 -2.65
N VAL A 39 -6.78 3.04 -3.68
CA VAL A 39 -7.41 3.29 -4.98
C VAL A 39 -7.54 1.98 -5.76
N LYS A 40 -6.49 1.15 -5.80
CA LYS A 40 -6.51 -0.19 -6.43
C LYS A 40 -7.66 -1.05 -5.91
N HIS A 41 -7.95 -0.99 -4.61
CA HIS A 41 -9.03 -1.74 -3.97
C HIS A 41 -10.39 -1.01 -3.96
N GLY A 42 -10.50 0.14 -4.64
CA GLY A 42 -11.75 0.88 -4.79
C GLY A 42 -12.29 1.52 -3.51
N LEU A 43 -11.41 1.76 -2.52
CA LEU A 43 -11.80 2.38 -1.24
C LEU A 43 -11.91 3.91 -1.36
N VAL A 44 -11.15 4.52 -2.28
CA VAL A 44 -11.12 5.96 -2.57
C VAL A 44 -10.80 6.20 -4.05
N GLU A 45 -11.22 7.34 -4.60
CA GLU A 45 -10.90 7.73 -5.99
C GLU A 45 -9.49 8.32 -6.13
N LYS A 46 -8.88 8.79 -5.05
CA LYS A 46 -7.53 9.37 -5.03
C LYS A 46 -6.76 8.88 -3.81
N ALA A 47 -5.46 8.63 -3.96
CA ALA A 47 -4.61 8.22 -2.85
C ALA A 47 -4.60 9.23 -1.68
N SER A 48 -4.77 10.53 -1.97
CA SER A 48 -4.84 11.61 -0.97
C SER A 48 -6.12 11.61 -0.14
N ASP A 49 -7.18 10.94 -0.58
CA ASP A 49 -8.43 10.85 0.18
C ASP A 49 -8.35 9.77 1.29
N TRP A 50 -7.28 8.95 1.32
CA TRP A 50 -7.13 7.89 2.31
C TRP A 50 -6.35 8.34 3.56
N PRO A 51 -7.01 8.58 4.71
CA PRO A 51 -6.37 9.18 5.89
C PRO A 51 -5.41 8.22 6.62
N HIS A 52 -5.58 6.91 6.43
CA HIS A 52 -4.83 5.87 7.15
C HIS A 52 -3.57 5.44 6.39
N SER A 53 -2.78 6.40 5.92
CA SER A 53 -1.50 6.14 5.26
C SER A 53 -0.46 7.22 5.56
N SER A 54 0.81 6.88 5.30
CA SER A 54 1.90 7.85 5.32
C SER A 54 1.93 8.78 4.10
N PHE A 55 1.05 8.60 3.11
CA PHE A 55 1.06 9.32 1.83
C PHE A 55 1.05 10.84 2.01
N HIS A 56 0.23 11.36 2.94
CA HIS A 56 0.18 12.79 3.28
C HIS A 56 1.54 13.38 3.69
N ARG A 57 2.38 12.59 4.37
CA ARG A 57 3.73 13.00 4.74
C ARG A 57 4.62 13.11 3.51
N PHE A 58 4.46 12.19 2.55
CA PHE A 58 5.23 12.17 1.30
C PHE A 58 4.81 13.29 0.34
N ILE A 59 3.54 13.70 0.34
CA ILE A 59 3.12 14.95 -0.33
C ILE A 59 3.83 16.15 0.30
N ARG A 60 3.81 16.27 1.65
CA ARG A 60 4.44 17.41 2.34
C ARG A 60 5.96 17.48 2.15
N SER A 61 6.62 16.36 1.93
CA SER A 61 8.06 16.32 1.63
C SER A 61 8.37 16.57 0.15
N GLY A 62 7.35 16.75 -0.70
CA GLY A 62 7.51 16.92 -2.15
C GLY A 62 7.87 15.64 -2.90
N TYR A 63 7.71 14.47 -2.28
CA TYR A 63 8.01 13.19 -2.93
C TYR A 63 6.89 12.77 -3.91
N TYR A 64 5.63 13.09 -3.58
CA TYR A 64 4.50 12.96 -4.50
C TYR A 64 3.83 14.30 -4.77
N PRO A 65 3.29 14.52 -5.97
CA PRO A 65 2.32 15.58 -6.19
C PRO A 65 0.99 15.24 -5.51
N ALA A 66 0.24 16.26 -5.09
CA ALA A 66 -1.01 16.06 -4.33
C ALA A 66 -2.14 15.37 -5.12
N ASN A 67 -2.10 15.45 -6.45
CA ASN A 67 -3.02 14.78 -7.37
C ASN A 67 -2.53 13.42 -7.87
N TRP A 68 -1.38 12.93 -7.38
CA TRP A 68 -0.85 11.64 -7.78
C TRP A 68 -1.85 10.50 -7.48
N ALA A 69 -1.95 9.56 -8.42
CA ALA A 69 -2.83 8.39 -8.36
C ALA A 69 -4.32 8.72 -8.14
N ALA A 70 -4.80 9.77 -8.81
CA ALA A 70 -6.23 9.92 -9.03
C ALA A 70 -6.70 8.87 -10.06
N GLN A 71 -7.81 8.18 -9.80
CA GLN A 71 -8.33 7.09 -10.64
C GLN A 71 -8.57 7.52 -12.10
N LEU A 72 -8.85 8.80 -12.33
CA LEU A 72 -8.95 9.39 -13.68
C LEU A 72 -7.64 9.36 -14.48
N GLU A 73 -6.47 9.39 -13.82
CA GLU A 73 -5.16 9.34 -14.47
C GLU A 73 -4.70 7.90 -14.76
N LEU A 74 -5.30 6.90 -14.13
CA LEU A 74 -4.86 5.50 -14.16
C LEU A 74 -5.69 4.59 -15.07
N ASN A 75 -6.86 5.04 -15.53
CA ASN A 75 -7.68 4.31 -16.49
C ASN A 75 -6.98 4.04 -17.86
N GLY A 76 -5.81 4.62 -18.10
CA GLY A 76 -4.98 4.39 -19.30
C GLY A 76 -3.66 3.65 -19.03
N LEU A 77 -3.39 3.26 -17.78
CA LEU A 77 -2.19 2.51 -17.40
C LEU A 77 -2.63 1.15 -16.89
N ASP A 78 -2.53 0.17 -17.77
CA ASP A 78 -2.74 -1.24 -17.44
C ASP A 78 -1.64 -1.68 -16.48
N TRP A 79 -2.01 -1.90 -15.21
CA TRP A 79 -1.10 -2.31 -14.13
C TRP A 79 -1.32 -3.77 -13.72
N ASP A 80 -1.99 -4.55 -14.58
CA ASP A 80 -2.14 -5.99 -14.49
C ASP A 80 -1.09 -6.74 -15.34
#